data_AF-A0A933F7V4-F1
#
_entry.id   AF-A0A933F7V4-F1
#
_cell.length_a   1.000
_cell.length_b   1.000
_cell.length_c   1.000
_cell.angle_alpha   90.00
_cell.angle_beta   90.00
_cell.angle_gamma   90.00
#
_symmetry.space_group_name_H-M   'P 1'
#
loop_
_entity.id
_entity.type
_entity.pdbx_description
1 polymer ?
#
loop_
_entity_poly.entity_id
_entity_poly.type
_entity_poly.pdbx_seq_one_letter_code
_entity_poly.pdbx_strand_id
1 'polypeptide(L)'
;MGERPVEERRRAPRIILREPVGGTIFTTVEATVVNVSTTGALLEHPQAVRIGQPYILTVTLSPREVRVRCRIIRSGIHEIRPRGAREPAVVYRTGVEFL
;
A
#
# COMPACT_ATOMS: atom_id res chain seq x y z
N MET A 1 15.14 -27.93 -37.75
CA MET A 1 15.28 -26.81 -36.77
C MET A 1 14.39 -27.18 -35.59
N GLY A 2 14.96 -27.72 -34.51
CA GLY A 2 14.19 -28.26 -33.37
C GLY A 2 13.92 -27.17 -32.34
N GLU A 3 12.66 -27.04 -31.90
CA GLU A 3 12.27 -26.17 -30.80
C GLU A 3 12.93 -26.62 -29.49
N ARG A 4 13.59 -25.70 -28.79
CA ARG A 4 14.11 -25.96 -27.44
C ARG A 4 12.94 -25.99 -26.45
N PRO A 5 12.83 -27.00 -25.58
CA PRO A 5 11.75 -27.05 -24.60
C PRO A 5 11.87 -25.85 -23.64
N VAL A 6 10.76 -25.16 -23.44
CA VAL A 6 10.67 -24.05 -22.47
C VAL A 6 10.76 -24.65 -21.07
N GLU A 7 11.81 -24.28 -20.35
CA GLU A 7 12.04 -24.74 -18.98
C GLU A 7 10.86 -24.36 -18.07
N GLU A 8 10.32 -25.34 -17.35
CA GLU A 8 9.24 -25.13 -16.40
C GLU A 8 9.73 -24.26 -15.24
N ARG A 9 9.16 -23.06 -15.10
CA ARG A 9 9.53 -22.06 -14.08
C ARG A 9 8.81 -22.27 -12.74
N ARG A 10 7.78 -23.11 -12.70
CA ARG A 10 6.97 -23.36 -11.50
C ARG A 10 7.78 -24.17 -10.50
N ARG A 11 7.93 -23.63 -9.29
CA ARG A 11 8.56 -24.32 -8.15
C ARG A 11 7.63 -25.30 -7.42
N ALA A 12 6.32 -25.24 -7.69
CA ALA A 12 5.31 -26.05 -7.02
C ALA A 12 4.08 -26.27 -7.92
N PRO A 13 3.34 -27.38 -7.75
CA PRO A 13 2.09 -27.63 -8.46
C PRO A 13 1.00 -26.64 -8.03
N ARG A 14 0.08 -26.33 -8.95
CA ARG A 14 -1.09 -25.49 -8.65
C ARG A 14 -2.28 -26.38 -8.26
N ILE A 15 -2.98 -25.99 -7.19
CA ILE A 15 -4.25 -26.59 -6.82
C ILE A 15 -5.35 -25.77 -7.49
N ILE A 16 -6.19 -26.43 -8.30
CA ILE A 16 -7.39 -25.81 -8.85
C ILE A 16 -8.47 -25.85 -7.78
N LEU A 17 -8.96 -24.67 -7.40
CA LEU A 17 -10.09 -24.55 -6.48
C LEU A 17 -11.38 -24.95 -7.22
N ARG A 18 -12.30 -25.62 -6.51
CA ARG A 18 -13.59 -26.02 -7.08
C ARG A 18 -14.44 -24.81 -7.47
N GLU A 19 -14.26 -23.69 -6.76
CA GLU A 19 -14.97 -22.43 -6.99
C GLU A 19 -13.99 -21.24 -6.83
N PRO A 20 -14.18 -20.12 -7.54
CA PRO A 20 -13.38 -18.92 -7.34
C PRO A 20 -13.51 -18.39 -5.89
N VAL A 21 -12.39 -18.21 -5.22
CA VAL A 21 -12.35 -17.60 -3.87
C VAL A 21 -11.85 -16.17 -3.98
N GLY A 22 -12.58 -15.22 -3.39
CA GLY A 22 -12.16 -13.83 -3.31
C GLY A 22 -10.89 -13.69 -2.45
N GLY A 23 -9.89 -12.99 -2.98
CA GLY A 23 -8.66 -12.65 -2.28
C GLY A 23 -8.38 -11.16 -2.32
N THR A 24 -7.77 -10.63 -1.26
CA THR A 24 -7.29 -9.24 -1.23
C THR A 24 -5.77 -9.22 -1.15
N ILE A 25 -5.14 -8.45 -2.04
CA ILE A 25 -3.70 -8.18 -1.98
C ILE A 25 -3.52 -6.77 -1.41
N PHE A 26 -2.84 -6.66 -0.27
CA PHE A 26 -2.46 -5.37 0.29
C PHE A 26 -1.12 -4.94 -0.31
N THR A 27 -1.09 -3.76 -0.94
CA THR A 27 0.16 -3.16 -1.43
C THR A 27 0.79 -2.32 -0.33
N THR A 28 2.12 -2.39 -0.22
CA THR A 28 2.87 -1.47 0.65
C THR A 28 2.90 -0.10 -0.02
N VAL A 29 2.29 0.88 0.63
CA VAL A 29 2.34 2.28 0.22
C VAL A 29 3.39 2.97 1.08
N GLU A 30 4.45 3.50 0.46
CA GLU A 30 5.37 4.38 1.16
C GLU A 30 4.65 5.67 1.53
N ALA A 31 4.62 5.98 2.83
CA ALA A 31 3.90 7.12 3.36
C ALA A 31 4.77 7.89 4.36
N THR A 32 4.67 9.21 4.31
CA THR A 32 5.25 10.11 5.30
C THR A 32 4.19 10.44 6.35
N VAL A 33 4.52 10.28 7.63
CA VAL A 33 3.66 10.72 8.74
C VAL A 33 3.78 12.23 8.87
N VAL A 34 2.69 12.97 8.62
CA VAL A 34 2.63 14.43 8.73
C VAL A 34 2.36 14.87 10.17
N ASN A 35 1.43 14.19 10.84
CA ASN A 35 1.18 14.35 12.28
C ASN A 35 0.56 13.08 12.87
N VAL A 36 0.59 12.97 14.20
CA VAL A 36 0.09 11.83 14.96
C VAL A 36 -0.62 12.29 16.22
N SER A 37 -1.67 11.56 16.62
CA SER A 37 -2.36 11.69 17.90
C SER A 37 -2.41 10.32 18.59
N THR A 38 -3.07 10.24 19.74
CA THR A 38 -3.33 8.97 20.42
C THR A 38 -4.33 8.08 19.69
N THR A 39 -5.14 8.64 18.79
CA THR A 39 -6.25 7.94 18.10
C THR A 39 -6.03 7.78 16.60
N GLY A 40 -5.02 8.41 16.02
CA GLY A 40 -4.81 8.35 14.58
C GLY A 40 -3.59 9.13 14.10
N ALA A 41 -3.49 9.23 12.78
CA ALA A 41 -2.43 9.97 12.12
C ALA A 41 -2.89 10.59 10.79
N LEU A 42 -2.12 11.58 10.34
CA LEU A 42 -2.22 12.14 9.00
C LEU A 42 -1.01 11.71 8.19
N LEU A 43 -1.23 11.17 6.99
CA LEU A 43 -0.21 10.61 6.11
C LEU A 43 -0.19 11.34 4.77
N GLU A 44 0.99 11.46 4.17
CA GLU A 44 1.19 11.85 2.77
C GLU A 44 1.81 10.70 1.98
N HIS A 45 1.29 10.40 0.79
CA HIS A 45 1.78 9.32 -0.06
C HIS A 45 1.39 9.50 -1.54
N PRO A 46 2.08 8.84 -2.49
CA PRO A 46 1.87 9.07 -3.92
C PRO A 46 0.73 8.23 -4.54
N GLN A 47 0.17 7.27 -3.81
CA GLN A 47 -0.78 6.29 -4.35
C GLN A 47 -2.20 6.48 -3.78
N ALA A 48 -3.24 6.20 -4.56
CA ALA A 48 -4.59 6.17 -4.05
C ALA A 48 -4.78 4.99 -3.07
N VAL A 49 -5.47 5.23 -1.95
CA VAL A 49 -5.80 4.22 -0.94
C VAL A 49 -7.31 4.07 -0.79
N ARG A 50 -7.77 2.90 -0.36
CA ARG A 50 -9.20 2.63 -0.18
C ARG A 50 -9.67 3.05 1.20
N ILE A 51 -10.69 3.90 1.24
CA ILE A 51 -11.36 4.31 2.48
C ILE A 51 -12.07 3.09 3.11
N GLY A 52 -12.05 3.01 4.44
CA GLY A 52 -12.71 1.97 5.23
C GLY A 52 -11.94 0.65 5.35
N GLN A 53 -10.90 0.43 4.54
CA GLN A 53 -10.10 -0.79 4.60
C GLN A 53 -9.08 -0.73 5.76
N PRO A 54 -8.82 -1.88 6.42
CA PRO A 54 -7.76 -1.97 7.40
C PRO A 54 -6.38 -2.00 6.72
N TYR A 55 -5.44 -1.26 7.28
CA TYR A 55 -4.03 -1.24 6.89
C TYR A 55 -3.16 -1.47 8.13
N ILE A 56 -1.88 -1.79 7.90
CA ILE A 56 -0.85 -1.76 8.94
C ILE A 56 0.04 -0.57 8.62
N LEU A 57 0.06 0.41 9.52
CA LEU A 57 1.02 1.51 9.49
C LEU A 57 2.27 1.07 10.26
N THR A 58 3.40 1.02 9.57
CA THR A 58 4.72 0.81 10.18
C THR A 58 5.43 2.16 10.27
N VAL A 59 5.75 2.59 11.49
CA VAL A 59 6.49 3.84 11.76
C VAL A 59 7.81 3.50 12.44
N THR A 60 8.91 3.95 11.86
CA THR A 60 10.22 3.83 12.48
C THR A 60 10.47 5.05 13.36
N LEU A 61 10.34 4.87 14.68
CA LEU A 61 10.66 5.86 15.70
C LEU A 61 11.97 5.44 16.35
N SER A 62 13.11 5.86 15.79
CA SER A 62 14.45 5.43 16.26
C SER A 62 14.56 5.42 17.79
N PRO A 63 14.92 4.29 18.43
CA PRO A 63 15.43 3.04 17.87
C PRO A 63 14.37 1.94 17.62
N ARG A 64 13.07 2.25 17.66
CA ARG A 64 11.97 1.29 17.64
C ARG A 64 11.17 1.34 16.33
N GLU A 65 10.73 0.19 15.88
CA GLU A 65 9.67 0.08 14.89
C GLU A 65 8.33 -0.11 15.61
N VAL A 66 7.35 0.71 15.27
CA VAL A 66 5.97 0.60 15.77
C VAL A 66 5.08 0.19 14.62
N ARG A 67 4.32 -0.88 14.82
CA ARG A 67 3.32 -1.36 13.85
C ARG A 67 1.95 -1.22 14.48
N VAL A 68 1.09 -0.43 13.87
CA VAL A 68 -0.28 -0.18 14.36
C VAL A 68 -1.28 -0.53 13.26
N ARG A 69 -2.34 -1.25 13.63
CA ARG A 69 -3.49 -1.43 12.73
C ARG A 69 -4.24 -0.12 12.66
N CYS A 70 -4.63 0.26 11.46
CA CYS A 70 -5.38 1.48 11.26
C CYS A 70 -6.43 1.30 10.16
N ARG A 71 -7.43 2.17 10.16
CA ARG A 71 -8.44 2.26 9.13
C ARG A 71 -8.34 3.61 8.44
N ILE A 72 -8.40 3.62 7.11
CA ILE A 72 -8.46 4.86 6.35
C ILE A 72 -9.85 5.49 6.54
N ILE A 73 -9.92 6.68 7.15
CA ILE A 73 -11.18 7.40 7.38
C ILE A 73 -11.46 8.47 6.32
N ARG A 74 -10.41 9.01 5.70
CA ARG A 74 -10.49 9.97 4.59
C ARG A 74 -9.21 9.94 3.77
N SER A 75 -9.31 10.16 2.46
CA SER A 75 -8.17 10.34 1.57
C SER A 75 -8.56 11.25 0.41
N GLY A 76 -7.66 12.13 0.01
CA GLY A 76 -7.87 13.03 -1.13
C GLY A 76 -6.56 13.56 -1.67
N ILE A 77 -6.60 14.08 -2.90
CA ILE A 77 -5.44 14.75 -3.51
C ILE A 77 -5.18 16.03 -2.72
N HIS A 78 -3.98 16.16 -2.18
CA HIS A 78 -3.53 17.34 -1.46
C HIS A 78 -2.77 18.31 -2.37
N GLU A 79 -1.89 17.76 -3.19
CA GLU A 79 -0.97 18.54 -4.02
C GLU A 79 -0.64 17.77 -5.29
N ILE A 80 -0.38 18.49 -6.37
CA ILE A 80 0.22 17.94 -7.59
C ILE A 80 1.61 18.57 -7.70
N ARG A 81 2.66 17.79 -7.38
CA ARG A 81 4.04 18.27 -7.38
C ARG A 81 4.64 18.19 -8.78
N PRO A 82 5.09 19.31 -9.37
CA PRO A 82 5.78 19.27 -10.65
C PRO A 82 7.09 18.48 -10.50
N ARG A 83 7.33 17.54 -11.41
CA ARG A 83 8.52 16.68 -11.39
C ARG A 83 9.42 16.95 -12.60
N GLY A 84 9.78 18.22 -12.81
CA GLY A 84 10.61 18.65 -13.94
C GLY A 84 10.02 18.20 -15.29
N ALA A 85 10.81 17.48 -16.10
CA ALA A 85 10.38 16.94 -17.38
C ALA A 85 9.53 15.64 -17.30
N ARG A 86 9.22 15.15 -16.08
CA ARG A 86 8.37 13.98 -15.88
C ARG A 86 6.93 14.39 -15.58
N GLU A 87 6.04 13.42 -15.71
CA GLU A 87 4.66 13.56 -15.25
C GLU A 87 4.61 14.05 -13.79
N PRO A 88 3.69 14.97 -13.49
CA PRO A 88 3.58 15.54 -12.16
C PRO A 88 3.16 14.47 -11.15
N ALA A 89 3.79 14.50 -9.97
CA ALA A 89 3.53 13.53 -8.91
C ALA A 89 2.33 13.97 -8.07
N VAL A 90 1.27 13.17 -8.07
CA VAL A 90 0.11 13.38 -7.20
C VAL A 90 0.49 13.01 -5.77
N VAL A 91 0.21 13.90 -4.82
CA VAL A 91 0.37 13.67 -3.39
C VAL A 91 -1.01 13.58 -2.77
N TYR A 92 -1.32 12.41 -2.22
CA TYR A 92 -2.53 12.18 -1.44
C TYR A 92 -2.25 12.53 0.02
N ARG A 93 -3.24 13.12 0.68
CA ARG A 93 -3.26 13.31 2.13
C ARG A 93 -4.38 12.47 2.72
N THR A 94 -4.02 11.62 3.67
CA THR A 94 -4.88 10.54 4.16
C THR A 94 -4.93 10.58 5.67
N GLY A 95 -6.16 10.62 6.21
CA GLY A 95 -6.40 10.47 7.64
C GLY A 95 -6.64 9.00 7.97
N VAL A 96 -5.97 8.53 9.02
CA VAL A 96 -6.15 7.17 9.54
C VAL A 96 -6.57 7.22 11.01
N GLU A 97 -7.42 6.27 11.39
CA GLU A 97 -7.81 6.00 12.78
C GLU A 97 -7.14 4.71 13.23
N PHE A 98 -6.54 4.69 14.42
CA PHE A 98 -5.92 3.50 15.00
C PHE A 98 -6.98 2.53 15.53
N LEU A 99 -6.71 1.24 15.37
CA LEU A 99 -7.58 0.12 15.76
C LEU A 99 -7.01 -0.66 16.95
#